data_AF-A0A150F9S7-F1
#
_entry.id   AF-A0A150F9S7-F1
#
_cell.length_a   1.000
_cell.length_b   1.000
_cell.length_c   1.000
_cell.angle_alpha   90.00
_cell.angle_beta   90.00
_cell.angle_gamma   90.00
#
_symmetry.space_group_name_H-M   'P 1'
#
loop_
_entity.id
_entity.type
_entity.pdbx_description
1 polymer ?
#
loop_
_entity_poly.entity_id
_entity_poly.type
_entity_poly.pdbx_seq_one_letter_code
_entity_poly.pdbx_strand_id
1 'polypeptide(L)'
;MSNLAYQQEKQQRQVISPEKKVIVKKRASITLGEKVLLVLFAIAVLSTSVFIVSKAYAAYQSNIEVQKLEEQISEQKKQIGDLEKTAGDLSKPQRMMDIAKKHGLNLKDKKVKNIQE
;
A
#
# COMPACT_ATOMS: atom_id res chain seq x y z
N MET A 1 38.85 -30.91 -95.13
CA MET A 1 39.52 -29.61 -95.38
C MET A 1 38.47 -28.62 -95.87
N SER A 2 38.03 -27.69 -95.03
CA SER A 2 37.81 -26.28 -95.39
C SER A 2 37.31 -25.57 -94.14
N ASN A 3 38.24 -24.89 -93.50
CA ASN A 3 38.01 -23.94 -92.44
C ASN A 3 38.17 -22.57 -93.13
N LEU A 4 37.11 -21.78 -93.20
CA LEU A 4 37.20 -20.36 -93.53
C LEU A 4 36.36 -19.59 -92.53
N ALA A 5 37.12 -18.93 -91.65
CA ALA A 5 36.70 -17.89 -90.75
C ALA A 5 36.31 -16.61 -91.52
N TYR A 6 35.83 -15.63 -90.74
CA TYR A 6 35.29 -14.30 -91.06
C TYR A 6 33.75 -14.26 -91.03
N GLN A 7 33.10 -13.45 -90.21
CA GLN A 7 33.55 -12.20 -89.61
C GLN A 7 32.69 -11.85 -88.39
N GLN A 8 33.33 -11.28 -87.38
CA GLN A 8 32.71 -10.70 -86.21
C GLN A 8 31.76 -9.58 -86.58
N GLU A 9 30.48 -9.72 -86.25
CA GLU A 9 29.67 -8.57 -85.87
C GLU A 9 29.69 -8.44 -84.35
N LYS A 10 30.47 -7.45 -83.90
CA LYS A 10 30.36 -6.88 -82.57
C LYS A 10 28.97 -6.25 -82.43
N GLN A 11 27.96 -7.02 -82.01
CA GLN A 11 26.80 -6.44 -81.35
C GLN A 11 27.03 -6.41 -79.86
N GLN A 12 27.31 -5.18 -79.43
CA GLN A 12 27.56 -4.77 -78.07
C GLN A 12 26.37 -5.10 -77.19
N ARG A 13 26.69 -5.68 -76.03
CA ARG A 13 26.22 -5.23 -74.72
C ARG A 13 24.70 -5.13 -74.55
N GLN A 14 24.14 -6.14 -73.90
CA GLN A 14 23.57 -5.95 -72.57
C GLN A 14 23.72 -7.27 -71.82
N VAL A 15 24.86 -7.42 -71.13
CA VAL A 15 24.92 -8.36 -70.02
C VAL A 15 23.91 -7.81 -69.03
N ILE A 16 22.74 -8.44 -68.96
CA ILE A 16 21.84 -8.28 -67.83
C ILE A 16 22.63 -8.87 -66.67
N SER A 17 23.46 -8.03 -66.06
CA SER A 17 24.00 -8.32 -64.75
C SER A 17 22.77 -8.61 -63.91
N PRO A 18 22.64 -9.78 -63.25
CA PRO A 18 21.62 -9.90 -62.24
C PRO A 18 22.00 -8.81 -61.23
N GLU A 19 21.25 -7.71 -61.23
CA GLU A 19 21.34 -6.71 -60.19
C GLU A 19 21.01 -7.50 -58.94
N LYS A 20 22.07 -7.95 -58.26
CA LYS A 20 22.01 -8.69 -57.03
C LYS A 20 21.34 -7.70 -56.11
N LYS A 21 20.02 -7.80 -55.97
CA LYS A 21 19.26 -7.11 -54.94
C LYS A 21 19.89 -7.57 -53.65
N VAL A 22 20.87 -6.78 -53.19
CA VAL A 22 21.45 -6.94 -51.88
C VAL A 22 20.29 -6.59 -50.98
N ILE A 23 19.55 -7.61 -50.55
CA ILE A 23 18.62 -7.48 -49.45
C ILE A 23 19.54 -7.14 -48.27
N VAL A 24 19.75 -5.84 -48.06
CA VAL A 24 20.43 -5.34 -46.88
C VAL A 24 19.48 -5.67 -45.75
N LYS A 25 19.63 -6.89 -45.20
CA LYS A 25 19.00 -7.27 -43.95
C LYS A 25 19.59 -6.33 -42.92
N LYS A 26 18.96 -5.16 -42.73
CA LYS A 26 19.25 -4.26 -41.62
C LYS A 26 18.95 -5.06 -40.37
N ARG A 27 19.96 -5.77 -39.86
CA ARG A 27 19.84 -6.48 -38.59
C ARG A 27 19.69 -5.36 -37.57
N ALA A 28 18.47 -5.12 -37.11
CA ALA A 28 18.16 -4.30 -35.95
C ALA A 28 18.82 -4.98 -34.75
N SER A 29 20.12 -4.80 -34.64
CA SER A 29 20.96 -5.43 -33.66
C SER A 29 20.95 -4.47 -32.49
N ILE A 30 20.09 -4.76 -31.52
CA ILE A 30 20.09 -4.06 -30.23
C ILE A 30 21.53 -4.08 -29.74
N THR A 31 22.10 -2.89 -29.55
CA THR A 31 23.50 -2.76 -29.14
C THR A 31 23.66 -3.37 -27.74
N LEU A 32 24.85 -3.89 -27.41
CA LEU A 32 25.10 -4.51 -26.11
C LEU A 32 24.71 -3.60 -24.94
N GLY A 33 24.97 -2.28 -25.08
CA GLY A 33 24.58 -1.28 -24.08
C GLY A 33 23.07 -1.12 -23.94
N GLU A 34 22.31 -1.18 -25.04
CA GLU A 34 20.85 -1.04 -25.02
C GLU A 34 20.16 -2.24 -24.35
N LYS A 35 20.72 -3.45 -24.47
CA LYS A 35 20.26 -4.61 -23.69
C LYS A 35 20.49 -4.42 -22.19
N VAL A 36 21.66 -3.92 -21.80
CA VAL A 36 21.98 -3.66 -20.39
C VAL A 36 21.06 -2.57 -19.82
N LEU A 37 20.81 -1.51 -20.60
CA LEU A 37 19.91 -0.42 -20.20
C LEU A 37 18.48 -0.90 -20.01
N LEU A 38 17.99 -1.78 -20.90
CA LEU A 38 16.66 -2.40 -20.76
C LEU A 38 16.57 -3.27 -19.50
N VAL A 39 17.60 -4.05 -19.19
CA VAL A 39 17.62 -4.87 -17.96
C VAL A 39 17.63 -3.98 -16.71
N LEU A 40 18.46 -2.94 -16.70
CA LEU A 40 18.57 -2.01 -15.57
C LEU A 40 17.25 -1.25 -15.38
N PHE A 41 16.62 -0.82 -16.48
CA PHE A 41 15.30 -0.21 -16.47
C PHE A 41 14.23 -1.16 -15.91
N ALA A 42 14.21 -2.42 -16.35
CA ALA A 42 13.28 -3.42 -15.83
C ALA A 42 13.44 -3.63 -14.32
N ILE A 43 14.69 -3.74 -13.83
CA ILE A 43 14.99 -3.85 -12.40
C ILE A 43 14.50 -2.61 -11.64
N ALA A 44 14.77 -1.41 -12.17
CA ALA A 44 14.35 -0.15 -11.55
C ALA A 44 12.82 -0.02 -11.47
N VAL A 45 12.09 -0.43 -12.51
CA VAL A 45 10.62 -0.42 -12.52
C VAL A 45 10.07 -1.41 -11.49
N LEU A 46 10.63 -2.63 -11.43
CA LEU A 46 10.22 -3.64 -10.45
C LEU A 46 10.49 -3.17 -9.01
N SER A 47 11.68 -2.61 -8.74
CA SER A 47 12.00 -2.10 -7.40
C SER A 47 11.08 -0.95 -6.99
N THR A 48 10.75 -0.07 -7.93
CA THR A 48 9.84 1.05 -7.67
C THR A 48 8.43 0.56 -7.36
N SER A 49 7.95 -0.43 -8.10
CA SER A 49 6.64 -1.07 -7.85
C SER A 49 6.56 -1.66 -6.43
N VAL A 50 7.57 -2.45 -6.03
CA VAL A 50 7.64 -3.03 -4.69
C VAL A 50 7.72 -1.94 -3.61
N PHE A 51 8.46 -0.86 -3.84
CA PHE A 51 8.58 0.24 -2.90
C PHE A 51 7.25 0.97 -2.70
N ILE A 52 6.51 1.26 -3.78
CA ILE A 52 5.19 1.88 -3.72
C ILE A 52 4.21 1.01 -2.93
N VAL A 53 4.15 -0.29 -3.23
CA VAL A 53 3.28 -1.24 -2.51
C VAL A 53 3.66 -1.29 -1.02
N SER A 54 4.94 -1.33 -0.70
CA SER A 54 5.43 -1.37 0.69
C SER A 54 5.09 -0.08 1.46
N LYS A 55 5.20 1.09 0.81
CA LYS A 55 4.81 2.38 1.40
C LYS A 55 3.29 2.52 1.55
N ALA A 56 2.53 2.06 0.57
CA ALA A 56 1.08 2.00 0.66
C ALA A 56 0.63 1.07 1.79
N TYR A 57 1.31 -0.07 1.97
CA TYR A 57 1.05 -0.99 3.06
C TYR A 57 1.41 -0.39 4.43
N ALA A 58 2.54 0.31 4.54
CA ALA A 58 2.92 1.01 5.78
C ALA A 58 1.93 2.13 6.14
N ALA A 59 1.44 2.88 5.15
CA ALA A 59 0.40 3.88 5.35
C ALA A 59 -0.94 3.25 5.77
N TYR A 60 -1.30 2.11 5.19
CA TYR A 60 -2.50 1.36 5.53
C TYR A 60 -2.44 0.77 6.94
N GLN A 61 -1.30 0.19 7.33
CA GLN A 61 -1.06 -0.30 8.68
C GLN A 61 -1.14 0.81 9.72
N SER A 62 -0.57 1.98 9.44
CA SER A 62 -0.69 3.13 10.34
C SER A 62 -2.15 3.59 10.51
N ASN A 63 -2.97 3.55 9.46
CA ASN A 63 -4.38 3.90 9.55
C ASN A 63 -5.18 2.91 10.42
N ILE A 64 -4.89 1.60 10.28
CA ILE A 64 -5.49 0.55 11.12
C ILE A 64 -5.03 0.66 12.57
N GLU A 65 -3.75 0.94 12.79
CA GLU A 65 -3.20 1.06 14.14
C GLU A 65 -3.79 2.26 14.89
N VAL A 66 -4.01 3.39 14.20
CA VAL A 66 -4.71 4.54 14.75
C VAL A 66 -6.17 4.21 15.07
N GLN A 67 -6.92 3.57 14.16
CA GLN A 67 -8.31 3.17 14.44
C GLN A 67 -8.41 2.21 15.63
N LYS A 68 -7.50 1.24 15.73
CA LYS A 68 -7.45 0.30 16.85
C LYS A 68 -7.15 1.00 18.17
N LEU A 69 -6.26 1.98 18.15
CA LEU A 69 -5.92 2.76 19.35
C LEU A 69 -7.10 3.64 19.78
N GLU A 70 -7.80 4.28 18.83
CA GLU A 70 -9.02 5.05 19.10
C GLU A 70 -10.13 4.19 19.70
N GLU A 71 -10.31 2.97 19.19
CA GLU A 71 -11.28 2.01 19.71
C GLU A 71 -10.94 1.60 21.16
N GLN A 72 -9.67 1.34 21.46
CA GLN A 72 -9.20 1.06 22.82
C GLN A 72 -9.43 2.23 23.78
N ILE A 73 -9.15 3.47 23.35
CA ILE A 73 -9.38 4.67 24.15
C ILE A 73 -10.88 4.85 24.45
N SER A 74 -11.73 4.61 23.45
CA SER A 74 -13.19 4.67 23.61
C SER A 74 -13.70 3.64 24.61
N GLU A 75 -13.20 2.40 24.53
CA GLU A 75 -13.56 1.33 25.47
C GLU A 75 -13.10 1.64 26.89
N GLN A 76 -11.86 2.10 27.07
CA GLN A 76 -11.34 2.52 28.37
C GLN A 76 -12.14 3.69 28.95
N LYS A 77 -12.52 4.68 28.14
CA LYS A 77 -13.34 5.82 28.60
C LYS A 77 -14.73 5.37 29.05
N LYS A 78 -15.32 4.38 28.37
CA LYS A 78 -16.60 3.78 28.79
C LYS A 78 -16.46 3.05 30.13
N GLN A 79 -15.42 2.25 30.31
CA GLN A 79 -15.14 1.57 31.57
C GLN A 79 -14.96 2.56 32.72
N ILE A 80 -14.23 3.66 32.49
CA ILE A 80 -14.08 4.75 33.48
C ILE A 80 -15.44 5.35 33.83
N GLY A 81 -16.26 5.70 32.82
CA GLY A 81 -17.59 6.25 33.07
C GLY A 81 -18.51 5.30 33.84
N ASP A 82 -18.45 3.99 33.55
CA ASP A 82 -19.21 2.98 34.28
C ASP A 82 -18.72 2.83 35.74
N LEU A 83 -17.41 2.89 35.96
CA LEU A 83 -16.80 2.89 37.31
C LEU A 83 -17.15 4.14 38.10
N GLU A 84 -17.09 5.33 37.49
CA GLU A 84 -17.48 6.60 38.11
C GLU A 84 -18.96 6.60 38.49
N LYS A 85 -19.83 6.12 37.59
CA LYS A 85 -21.25 5.95 37.87
C LYS A 85 -21.48 5.00 39.03
N THR A 86 -20.78 3.87 39.05
CA THR A 86 -20.85 2.88 40.12
C THR A 86 -20.37 3.48 41.45
N ALA A 87 -19.26 4.21 41.45
CA ALA A 87 -18.76 4.91 42.63
C ALA A 87 -19.77 5.95 43.15
N GLY A 88 -20.37 6.73 42.25
CA GLY A 88 -21.45 7.67 42.58
C GLY A 88 -22.68 6.96 43.15
N ASP A 89 -23.08 5.82 42.59
CA ASP A 89 -24.18 5.01 43.10
C ASP A 89 -23.86 4.41 44.48
N LEU A 90 -22.61 4.00 44.72
CA LEU A 90 -22.15 3.50 46.01
C LEU A 90 -22.07 4.60 47.07
N SER A 91 -21.67 5.82 46.70
CA SER A 91 -21.53 6.97 47.59
C SER A 91 -22.86 7.70 47.88
N LYS A 92 -23.95 7.32 47.19
CA LYS A 92 -25.27 7.94 47.40
C LYS A 92 -25.67 7.89 48.88
N PRO A 93 -25.96 9.05 49.51
CA PRO A 93 -26.40 9.11 50.90
C PRO A 93 -27.65 8.27 51.17
N GLN A 94 -28.57 8.17 50.19
CA GLN A 94 -29.71 7.26 50.26
C GLN A 94 -29.30 5.82 50.56
N ARG A 95 -28.29 5.29 49.85
CA ARG A 95 -27.84 3.90 50.05
C ARG A 95 -27.25 3.70 51.44
N MET A 96 -26.45 4.65 51.91
CA MET A 96 -25.92 4.63 53.28
C MET A 96 -27.03 4.66 54.32
N MET A 97 -28.07 5.48 54.08
CA MET A 97 -29.25 5.57 54.93
C MET A 97 -30.07 4.27 54.94
N ASP A 98 -30.23 3.63 53.79
CA ASP A 98 -30.97 2.38 53.65
C ASP A 98 -30.23 1.22 54.32
N ILE A 99 -28.89 1.18 54.21
CA ILE A 99 -28.05 0.22 54.95
C ILE A 99 -28.17 0.48 56.45
N ALA A 100 -28.07 1.73 56.91
CA ALA A 100 -28.21 2.09 58.32
C ALA A 100 -29.57 1.64 58.89
N LYS A 101 -30.67 1.92 58.19
CA LYS A 101 -32.02 1.49 58.58
C LYS A 101 -32.17 -0.03 58.65
N LYS A 102 -31.59 -0.78 57.69
CA LYS A 102 -31.57 -2.26 57.70
C LYS A 102 -30.83 -2.82 58.92
N HIS A 103 -29.83 -2.12 59.42
CA HIS A 103 -29.09 -2.47 60.64
C HIS A 103 -29.71 -1.89 61.92
N GLY A 104 -30.92 -1.33 61.86
CA GLY A 104 -31.66 -0.83 63.03
C GLY A 104 -31.30 0.59 63.45
N LEU A 105 -30.42 1.28 62.72
CA LEU A 105 -30.10 2.70 62.94
C LEU A 105 -31.17 3.56 62.25
N ASN A 106 -32.26 3.83 62.96
CA ASN A 106 -33.31 4.76 62.53
C ASN A 106 -32.99 6.18 63.04
N LEU A 107 -32.92 7.15 62.13
CA LEU A 107 -32.80 8.56 62.48
C LEU A 107 -34.08 9.02 63.22
N LYS A 108 -33.96 9.22 64.53
CA LYS A 108 -34.94 9.99 65.30
C LYS A 108 -34.61 11.48 65.14
N ASP A 109 -35.44 12.15 64.36
CA ASP A 109 -35.63 13.59 64.29
C ASP A 109 -34.43 14.50 63.90
N LYS A 110 -34.45 14.89 62.61
CA LYS A 110 -34.27 16.27 62.13
C LYS A 110 -32.92 16.99 62.27
N LYS A 111 -31.77 16.32 62.37
CA LYS A 111 -30.47 17.02 62.21
C LYS A 111 -29.47 16.26 61.34
N VAL A 112 -29.66 16.28 60.03
CA VAL A 112 -28.59 15.93 59.10
C VAL A 112 -27.90 17.22 58.70
N LYS A 113 -26.69 17.45 59.22
CA LYS A 113 -25.84 18.57 58.86
C LYS A 113 -25.08 18.20 57.59
N ASN A 114 -25.42 18.84 56.47
CA ASN A 114 -24.63 18.73 55.25
C ASN A 114 -23.28 19.40 55.51
N ILE A 115 -22.20 18.61 55.49
CA ILE A 115 -20.84 19.14 55.43
C ILE A 115 -20.44 19.00 53.97
N GLN A 116 -20.41 20.13 53.27
CA GLN A 116 -19.81 20.25 51.95
C GLN A 116 -18.42 20.88 52.18
N GLU A 117 -17.37 20.22 51.71
CA GLU A 117 -16.06 20.82 51.40
C GLU A 117 -16.02 21.15 49.90
#